data_AF-A0A966IHC3-F1
#
_entry.id   AF-A0A966IHC3-F1
#
_cell.length_a   1.000
_cell.length_b   1.000
_cell.length_c   1.000
_cell.angle_alpha   90.00
_cell.angle_beta   90.00
_cell.angle_gamma   90.00
#
_symmetry.space_group_name_H-M   'P 1'
#
loop_
_entity.id
_entity.type
_entity.pdbx_description
1 polymer ?
#
loop_
_entity_poly.entity_id
_entity_poly.type
_entity_poly.pdbx_seq_one_letter_code
_entity_poly.pdbx_strand_id
1 'polypeptide(L)'
;KILKSDNPVVDMWKWHSLEEVEHKSVSHDVYQTINGSNKVLRIVMKLALIDLIFVITRIAIKMLKHDKQFWKLSTFKSMFKFFFSKKGALRVNYADYKSFFDKDFNPETHGSDLDLTPWKERFSTNQFV
;
A
#
# COMPACT_ATOMS: atom_id res chain seq x y z
N LYS A 1 -14.52 8.71 -8.32
CA LYS A 1 -15.72 7.87 -8.09
C LYS A 1 -15.24 6.48 -7.64
N ILE A 2 -15.04 6.29 -6.34
CA ILE A 2 -14.60 5.01 -5.78
C ILE A 2 -15.76 4.02 -5.97
N LEU A 3 -15.48 2.86 -6.57
CA LEU A 3 -16.48 1.88 -6.97
C LEU A 3 -17.21 1.34 -5.72
N LYS A 4 -18.53 1.55 -5.61
CA LYS A 4 -19.38 0.78 -4.69
C LYS A 4 -19.23 -0.70 -5.07
N SER A 5 -18.89 -1.55 -4.11
CA SER A 5 -18.83 -2.99 -4.31
C SER A 5 -19.57 -3.65 -3.17
N ASP A 6 -20.57 -4.48 -3.47
CA ASP A 6 -21.33 -5.24 -2.47
C ASP A 6 -20.52 -6.40 -1.85
N ASN A 7 -19.19 -6.34 -1.96
CA ASN A 7 -18.26 -7.34 -1.44
C ASN A 7 -17.64 -6.82 -0.14
N PRO A 8 -17.92 -7.44 1.02
CA PRO A 8 -17.41 -6.99 2.31
C PRO A 8 -15.88 -7.00 2.38
N VAL A 9 -15.20 -7.89 1.64
CA VAL A 9 -13.73 -7.94 1.58
C VAL A 9 -13.17 -6.69 0.90
N VAL A 10 -13.82 -6.21 -0.16
CA VAL A 10 -13.36 -5.00 -0.86
C VAL A 10 -13.53 -3.77 0.02
N ASP A 11 -14.62 -3.68 0.77
CA ASP A 11 -14.84 -2.57 1.70
C ASP A 11 -13.88 -2.61 2.90
N MET A 12 -13.57 -3.81 3.41
CA MET A 12 -12.53 -4.00 4.42
C MET A 12 -11.15 -3.52 3.91
N TRP A 13 -10.74 -3.89 2.69
CA TRP A 13 -9.46 -3.44 2.13
C TRP A 13 -9.43 -1.93 1.88
N LYS A 14 -10.55 -1.31 1.48
CA LYS A 14 -10.64 0.15 1.35
C LYS A 14 -10.46 0.84 2.70
N TRP A 15 -11.14 0.34 3.74
CA TRP A 15 -11.01 0.85 5.11
C TRP A 15 -9.57 0.70 5.60
N HIS A 16 -8.98 -0.49 5.46
CA HIS A 16 -7.60 -0.72 5.89
C HIS A 16 -6.61 0.17 5.14
N SER A 17 -6.77 0.34 3.82
CA SER A 17 -5.93 1.25 3.03
C SER A 17 -6.03 2.71 3.51
N LEU A 18 -7.19 3.09 4.07
CA LEU A 18 -7.42 4.40 4.66
C LEU A 18 -6.68 4.56 6.00
N GLU A 19 -6.82 3.57 6.88
CA GLU A 19 -6.16 3.50 8.18
C GLU A 19 -4.63 3.56 8.04
N GLU A 20 -4.06 2.86 7.06
CA GLU A 20 -2.63 2.89 6.78
C GLU A 20 -2.11 4.28 6.35
N VAL A 21 -2.95 5.13 5.73
CA VAL A 21 -2.59 6.52 5.40
C VAL A 21 -2.51 7.38 6.67
N GLU A 22 -3.43 7.18 7.62
CA GLU A 22 -3.39 7.84 8.94
C GLU A 22 -2.19 7.36 9.77
N HIS A 23 -1.92 6.05 9.80
CA HIS A 23 -0.75 5.50 10.49
C HIS A 23 0.57 6.04 9.92
N LYS A 24 0.67 6.23 8.60
CA LYS A 24 1.85 6.82 7.95
C LYS A 24 2.12 8.24 8.44
N SER A 25 1.12 9.12 8.49
CA SER A 25 1.32 10.51 8.93
C SER A 25 1.73 10.56 10.40
N VAL A 26 0.99 9.87 11.27
CA VAL A 26 1.29 9.83 12.72
C VAL A 26 2.70 9.28 12.98
N SER A 27 3.09 8.19 12.31
CA SER A 27 4.43 7.60 12.48
C SER A 27 5.54 8.54 12.02
N HIS A 28 5.31 9.27 10.93
CA HIS A 28 6.28 10.26 10.44
C HIS A 28 6.43 11.42 11.43
N ASP A 29 5.33 11.94 11.96
CA ASP A 29 5.35 13.08 12.89
C ASP A 29 6.06 12.73 14.19
N VAL A 30 5.82 11.53 14.73
CA VAL A 30 6.54 11.01 15.89
C VAL A 30 8.05 10.91 15.59
N TYR A 31 8.43 10.43 14.40
CA TYR A 31 9.84 10.35 14.01
C TYR A 31 10.51 11.72 13.88
N GLN A 32 9.82 12.71 13.33
CA GLN A 32 10.34 14.08 13.25
C GLN A 32 10.44 14.75 14.62
N THR A 33 9.49 14.47 15.52
CA THR A 33 9.45 15.04 16.88
C THR A 33 10.70 14.68 17.70
N ILE A 34 11.28 13.49 17.47
CA ILE A 34 12.53 13.06 18.10
C ILE A 34 13.79 13.45 17.31
N ASN A 35 13.69 14.43 16.40
CA ASN A 35 14.76 14.87 15.50
C ASN A 35 15.32 13.75 14.60
N GLY A 36 14.45 12.83 14.14
CA GLY A 36 14.81 11.78 13.22
C GLY A 36 15.38 12.30 11.89
N SER A 37 16.36 11.58 11.31
CA SER A 37 16.98 11.98 10.05
C SER A 37 16.22 11.46 8.83
N ASN A 38 15.76 12.36 7.96
CA ASN A 38 15.15 12.02 6.66
C ASN A 38 16.06 11.15 5.76
N LYS A 39 17.37 11.19 5.96
CA LYS A 39 18.31 10.31 5.25
C LYS A 39 18.21 8.87 5.77
N VAL A 40 18.19 8.70 7.10
CA VAL A 40 18.06 7.39 7.75
C VAL A 40 16.70 6.78 7.43
N LEU A 41 15.62 7.56 7.55
CA LEU A 41 14.28 7.12 7.19
C LEU A 41 14.23 6.55 5.77
N ARG A 42 14.77 7.28 4.77
CA ARG A 42 14.79 6.81 3.37
C ARG A 42 15.62 5.53 3.18
N ILE A 43 16.70 5.34 3.92
CA ILE A 43 17.49 4.10 3.85
C ILE A 43 16.69 2.94 4.44
N VAL A 44 16.14 3.11 5.64
CA VAL A 44 15.34 2.08 6.32
C VAL A 44 14.12 1.71 5.48
N MET A 45 13.42 2.67 4.90
CA MET A 45 12.25 2.41 4.06
C MET A 45 12.59 1.67 2.76
N LYS A 46 13.78 1.91 2.17
CA LYS A 46 14.24 1.08 1.03
C LYS A 46 14.49 -0.36 1.45
N LEU A 47 15.13 -0.58 2.59
CA LEU A 47 15.37 -1.92 3.13
C LEU A 47 14.05 -2.63 3.47
N ALA A 48 13.11 -1.93 4.11
CA ALA A 48 11.79 -2.43 4.43
C ALA A 48 11.00 -2.81 3.17
N LEU A 49 11.06 -1.99 2.10
CA LEU A 49 10.41 -2.33 0.83
C LEU A 49 11.02 -3.56 0.18
N ILE A 50 12.36 -3.70 0.18
CA ILE A 50 13.04 -4.89 -0.35
C ILE A 50 12.62 -6.14 0.43
N ASP A 51 12.60 -6.07 1.76
CA ASP A 51 12.17 -7.16 2.63
C ASP A 51 10.71 -7.53 2.38
N LEU A 52 9.81 -6.54 2.30
CA LEU A 52 8.41 -6.74 1.99
C LEU A 52 8.21 -7.46 0.65
N ILE A 53 8.87 -6.99 -0.41
CA ILE A 53 8.81 -7.62 -1.73
C ILE A 53 9.30 -9.07 -1.65
N PHE A 54 10.40 -9.32 -0.93
CA PHE A 54 10.95 -10.66 -0.76
C PHE A 54 9.97 -11.59 -0.03
N VAL A 55 9.40 -11.15 1.09
CA VAL A 55 8.45 -11.92 1.90
C VAL A 55 7.18 -12.22 1.10
N ILE A 56 6.56 -11.21 0.48
CA ILE A 56 5.35 -11.39 -0.33
C ILE A 56 5.62 -12.32 -1.50
N THR A 57 6.74 -12.15 -2.20
CA THR A 57 7.11 -13.01 -3.33
C THR A 57 7.29 -14.46 -2.88
N ARG A 58 7.97 -14.69 -1.74
CA ARG A 58 8.14 -16.03 -1.18
C ARG A 58 6.80 -16.68 -0.84
N ILE A 59 5.88 -15.94 -0.23
CA ILE A 59 4.55 -16.43 0.11
C ILE A 59 3.76 -16.74 -1.18
N ALA A 60 3.75 -15.83 -2.14
CA ALA A 60 3.09 -16.02 -3.43
C ALA A 60 3.62 -17.26 -4.17
N ILE A 61 4.94 -17.49 -4.20
CA ILE A 61 5.54 -18.69 -4.79
C ILE A 61 5.06 -19.96 -4.08
N LYS A 62 5.01 -19.96 -2.74
CA LYS A 62 4.52 -21.12 -1.97
C LYS A 62 3.06 -21.44 -2.31
N MET A 63 2.20 -20.42 -2.37
CA MET A 63 0.78 -20.58 -2.74
C MET A 63 0.64 -21.10 -4.18
N LEU A 64 1.36 -20.52 -5.14
CA LEU A 64 1.33 -20.95 -6.54
C LEU A 64 1.82 -22.39 -6.73
N LYS A 65 2.82 -22.83 -5.95
CA LYS A 65 3.30 -24.21 -5.96
C LYS A 65 2.27 -25.17 -5.38
N HIS A 66 1.66 -24.81 -4.25
CA HIS A 66 0.60 -25.58 -3.62
C HIS A 66 -0.57 -25.83 -4.59
N ASP A 67 -0.98 -24.78 -5.31
CA ASP A 67 -2.11 -24.85 -6.25
C ASP A 67 -1.75 -25.37 -7.65
N LYS A 68 -0.51 -25.86 -7.82
CA LYS A 68 0.05 -26.37 -9.09
C LYS A 68 -0.05 -25.36 -10.25
N GLN A 69 -0.08 -24.06 -9.95
CA GLN A 69 -0.17 -22.97 -10.93
C GLN A 69 1.20 -22.39 -11.30
N PHE A 70 2.24 -22.66 -10.51
CA PHE A 70 3.56 -22.04 -10.66
C PHE A 70 4.18 -22.21 -12.05
N TRP A 71 4.03 -23.37 -12.67
CA TRP A 71 4.63 -23.67 -13.98
C TRP A 71 3.73 -23.35 -15.18
N LYS A 72 2.53 -22.79 -14.96
CA LYS A 72 1.60 -22.51 -16.05
C LYS A 72 1.93 -21.18 -16.73
N LEU A 73 2.07 -21.21 -18.05
CA LEU A 73 2.28 -20.01 -18.87
C LEU A 73 1.15 -18.98 -18.70
N SER A 74 -0.09 -19.43 -18.47
CA SER A 74 -1.23 -18.55 -18.18
C SER A 74 -1.03 -17.74 -16.89
N THR A 75 -0.44 -18.35 -15.85
CA THR A 75 -0.09 -17.66 -14.60
C THR A 75 0.94 -16.57 -14.83
N PHE A 76 2.01 -16.86 -15.57
CA PHE A 76 3.02 -15.86 -15.91
C PHE A 76 2.44 -14.70 -16.74
N LYS A 77 1.59 -15.01 -17.72
CA LYS A 77 0.89 -13.98 -18.51
C LYS A 77 -0.02 -13.12 -17.64
N SER A 78 -0.75 -13.73 -16.70
CA SER A 78 -1.59 -13.03 -15.74
C SER A 78 -0.76 -12.10 -14.85
N MET A 79 0.34 -12.61 -14.29
CA MET A 79 1.29 -11.85 -13.47
C MET A 79 1.86 -10.66 -14.23
N PHE A 80 2.33 -10.86 -15.47
CA PHE A 80 2.86 -9.78 -16.29
C PHE A 80 1.80 -8.71 -16.56
N LYS A 81 0.57 -9.12 -16.89
CA LYS A 81 -0.56 -8.20 -17.07
C LYS A 81 -0.88 -7.43 -15.78
N PHE A 82 -0.86 -8.10 -14.63
CA PHE A 82 -1.13 -7.49 -13.33
C PHE A 82 -0.11 -6.39 -12.99
N PHE A 83 1.18 -6.62 -13.22
CA PHE A 83 2.21 -5.64 -12.88
C PHE A 83 2.38 -4.55 -13.93
N PHE A 84 2.38 -4.89 -15.23
CA PHE A 84 2.86 -4.02 -16.31
C PHE A 84 1.78 -3.50 -17.27
N SER A 85 0.50 -3.85 -17.07
CA SER A 85 -0.56 -3.28 -17.91
C SER A 85 -0.73 -1.77 -17.71
N LYS A 86 -1.55 -1.11 -18.55
CA LYS A 86 -1.84 0.33 -18.44
C LYS A 86 -2.36 0.74 -17.04
N LYS A 87 -3.07 -0.18 -16.36
CA LYS A 87 -3.54 -0.04 -14.98
C LYS A 87 -2.84 -1.03 -14.04
N GLY A 88 -1.62 -1.43 -14.39
CA GLY A 88 -0.84 -2.41 -13.65
C GLY A 88 -0.31 -1.84 -12.34
N ALA A 89 -0.10 -2.71 -11.36
CA ALA A 89 0.27 -2.33 -10.01
C ALA A 89 1.55 -1.47 -9.97
N LEU A 90 2.60 -1.83 -10.71
CA LEU A 90 3.85 -1.05 -10.72
C LEU A 90 3.67 0.33 -11.34
N ARG A 91 2.88 0.41 -12.43
CA ARG A 91 2.71 1.66 -13.16
C ARG A 91 1.89 2.69 -12.39
N VAL A 92 0.84 2.23 -11.69
CA VAL A 92 -0.01 3.11 -10.89
C VAL A 92 0.73 3.64 -9.66
N ASN A 93 1.52 2.80 -9.00
CA ASN A 93 2.24 3.18 -7.77
C ASN A 93 3.60 3.87 -8.02
N TYR A 94 4.09 3.92 -9.27
CA TYR A 94 5.43 4.46 -9.56
C TYR A 94 5.58 5.94 -9.21
N ALA A 95 4.54 6.74 -9.43
CA ALA A 95 4.55 8.17 -9.11
C ALA A 95 4.71 8.39 -7.60
N ASP A 96 3.91 7.68 -6.80
CA ASP A 96 3.95 7.77 -5.33
C ASP A 96 5.26 7.22 -4.75
N TYR A 97 5.78 6.14 -5.32
CA TYR A 97 7.11 5.65 -4.97
C TYR A 97 8.18 6.70 -5.23
N LYS A 98 8.16 7.34 -6.41
CA LYS A 98 9.15 8.36 -6.76
C LYS A 98 9.05 9.56 -5.83
N SER A 99 7.84 10.04 -5.54
CA SER A 99 7.66 11.21 -4.68
C SER A 99 8.13 10.96 -3.25
N PHE A 100 7.87 9.78 -2.70
CA PHE A 100 8.33 9.40 -1.35
C PHE A 100 9.84 9.56 -1.14
N PHE A 101 10.64 9.27 -2.18
CA PHE A 101 12.10 9.36 -2.10
C PHE A 101 12.69 10.70 -2.55
N ASP A 102 11.85 11.64 -2.99
CA ASP A 102 12.27 12.99 -3.32
C ASP A 102 12.80 13.73 -2.07
N LYS A 103 13.63 14.76 -2.28
CA LYS A 103 14.19 15.56 -1.18
C LYS A 103 13.13 16.45 -0.54
N ASP A 104 12.15 16.90 -1.32
CA ASP A 104 11.09 17.82 -0.91
C ASP A 104 9.78 17.08 -0.58
N PHE A 105 9.87 15.78 -0.27
CA PHE A 105 8.70 14.98 0.08
C PHE A 105 8.06 15.49 1.38
N ASN A 106 6.80 15.92 1.29
CA ASN A 106 5.95 16.17 2.45
C ASN A 106 4.92 15.03 2.56
N PRO A 107 4.98 14.18 3.61
CA PRO A 107 4.03 13.09 3.81
C PRO A 107 2.60 13.57 4.07
N GLU A 108 2.44 14.78 4.59
CA GLU A 108 1.13 15.40 4.83
C GLU A 108 0.47 15.90 3.54
N THR A 109 1.16 16.04 2.41
CA THR A 109 0.53 16.46 1.14
C THR A 109 0.17 15.29 0.23
N HIS A 110 0.67 14.10 0.54
CA HIS A 110 0.43 12.88 -0.24
C HIS A 110 -0.69 12.05 0.41
N GLY A 111 -1.92 12.20 -0.10
CA GLY A 111 -3.08 11.40 0.30
C GLY A 111 -3.90 11.96 1.47
N SER A 112 -3.59 13.17 1.94
CA SER A 112 -4.36 13.91 2.95
C SER A 112 -5.59 14.63 2.41
N ASP A 113 -5.73 14.69 1.08
CA ASP A 113 -6.89 15.21 0.36
C ASP A 113 -8.04 14.19 0.30
N LEU A 114 -7.83 12.97 0.81
CA LEU A 114 -8.89 11.99 0.98
C LEU A 114 -9.85 12.50 2.06
N ASP A 115 -11.04 12.92 1.64
CA ASP A 115 -12.14 13.20 2.57
C ASP A 115 -12.54 11.90 3.29
N LEU A 116 -12.07 11.79 4.53
CA LEU A 116 -12.28 10.63 5.39
C LEU A 116 -13.66 10.64 6.04
N THR A 117 -14.36 11.78 6.02
CA THR A 117 -15.63 11.99 6.73
C THR A 117 -16.67 10.91 6.41
N PRO A 118 -16.91 10.53 5.15
CA PRO A 118 -17.89 9.49 4.82
C PRO A 118 -17.52 8.10 5.34
N TRP A 119 -16.22 7.81 5.49
CA TRP A 119 -15.74 6.52 6.00
C TRP A 119 -15.70 6.51 7.52
N LYS A 120 -15.28 7.62 8.13
CA LYS A 120 -15.37 7.83 9.58
C LYS A 120 -16.80 7.67 10.03
N GLU A 121 -17.78 8.34 9.41
CA GLU A 121 -19.21 8.17 9.75
C GLU A 121 -19.71 6.72 9.56
N ARG A 122 -19.30 6.06 8.48
CA ARG A 122 -19.70 4.68 8.18
C ARG A 122 -19.17 3.67 9.18
N PHE A 123 -17.97 3.87 9.71
CA PHE A 123 -17.28 2.90 10.58
C PHE A 123 -17.16 3.35 12.06
N SER A 124 -17.33 4.63 12.39
CA SER A 124 -17.37 5.16 13.76
C SER A 124 -18.57 4.65 14.56
N THR A 125 -19.60 4.20 13.85
CA THR A 125 -20.84 3.70 14.45
C THR A 125 -20.76 2.21 14.82
N ASN A 126 -19.65 1.52 14.54
CA ASN A 126 -19.42 0.15 14.99
C ASN A 126 -18.41 0.12 16.13
N GLN A 127 -18.95 -0.19 17.32
CA GLN A 127 -18.21 -0.56 18.51
C GLN A 127 -17.20 -1.67 18.22
N PHE A 128 -15.95 -1.30 17.96
CA PHE A 128 -14.79 -2.16 18.14
C PHE A 128 -13.72 -1.44 18.96
N VAL A 129 -14.15 -0.80 20.06
CA VAL A 129 -13.49 -0.74 21.37
C VAL A 129 -14.60 -0.58 22.41
#